data_AF-A0A954GNQ7-F1
#
_entry.id   AF-A0A954GNQ7-F1
#
_cell.length_a   1.000
_cell.length_b   1.000
_cell.length_c   1.000
_cell.angle_alpha   90.00
_cell.angle_beta   90.00
_cell.angle_gamma   90.00
#
_symmetry.space_group_name_H-M   'P 1'
#
loop_
_entity.id
_entity.type
_entity.pdbx_description
1 polymer ?
#
loop_
_entity_poly.entity_id
_entity_poly.type
_entity_poly.pdbx_seq_one_letter_code
_entity_poly.pdbx_strand_id
1 'polypeptide(L)'
;MLRKSQILTAIVFLFAGTAWGADQQIDKFLTQFCVDCHSGESAPTGFDLTKTSHDLKQPDVLRQWVKLHDQIDAHHMPPEEADQPSQAERDSFLDSLDQTLVAAEQQLAQTQPRLRRLTRTEYENTIRDLFDMPGIALSGNLPADGEAHGFDKVPEALDISHVNIAKYLEAADHVLDYAIATRPEPPAISTRRISLVNRGGFVAHIVMNGDGVLLKNGQPDPDFPPAGEQNHLDQGAHERWGSFDNGASVGLFRHEDESVSPYFIEHVTIYP
;
A
#
# COMPACT_ATOMS: atom_id res chain seq x y z
N MET A 1 -3.56 -7.94 -75.29
CA MET A 1 -2.66 -7.14 -74.43
C MET A 1 -3.11 -7.33 -72.98
N LEU A 2 -2.82 -8.43 -72.29
CA LEU A 2 -1.57 -8.75 -71.56
C LEU A 2 -1.04 -7.61 -70.70
N ARG A 3 -1.40 -7.59 -69.41
CA ARG A 3 -0.53 -7.11 -68.33
C ARG A 3 -0.74 -7.97 -67.09
N LYS A 4 0.18 -8.91 -66.89
CA LYS A 4 0.42 -9.63 -65.63
C LYS A 4 0.85 -8.59 -64.58
N SER A 5 0.16 -8.52 -63.44
CA SER A 5 0.67 -7.81 -62.27
C SER A 5 1.01 -8.85 -61.21
N GLN A 6 2.29 -8.94 -60.89
CA GLN A 6 2.85 -9.88 -59.92
C GLN A 6 2.48 -9.42 -58.51
N ILE A 7 1.85 -10.30 -57.73
CA ILE A 7 1.69 -10.14 -56.28
C ILE A 7 2.90 -10.82 -55.65
N LEU A 8 3.85 -10.02 -55.16
CA LEU A 8 4.92 -10.48 -54.29
C LEU A 8 4.33 -10.73 -52.90
N THR A 9 4.08 -12.00 -52.58
CA THR A 9 3.78 -12.42 -51.21
C THR A 9 5.11 -12.46 -50.44
N ALA A 10 5.35 -11.47 -49.58
CA ALA A 10 6.44 -11.51 -48.63
C ALA A 10 6.13 -12.57 -47.57
N ILE A 11 6.80 -13.71 -47.63
CA ILE A 11 6.79 -14.72 -46.57
C ILE A 11 7.65 -14.17 -45.44
N VAL A 12 6.99 -13.66 -44.40
CA VAL A 12 7.63 -13.40 -43.11
C VAL A 12 7.84 -14.76 -42.45
N PHE A 13 9.07 -15.29 -42.54
CA PHE A 13 9.50 -16.38 -41.69
C PHE A 13 9.59 -15.86 -40.26
N LEU A 14 8.58 -16.14 -39.44
CA LEU A 14 8.73 -16.10 -37.99
C LEU A 14 9.76 -17.18 -37.63
N PHE A 15 10.98 -16.76 -37.32
CA PHE A 15 11.95 -17.61 -36.63
C PHE A 15 11.45 -17.82 -35.20
N ALA A 16 10.67 -18.87 -35.00
CA ALA A 16 10.43 -19.47 -33.69
C ALA A 16 11.58 -20.43 -33.38
N GLY A 17 12.76 -19.88 -33.09
CA GLY A 17 13.85 -20.59 -32.42
C GLY A 17 14.38 -19.61 -31.39
N THR A 18 14.30 -19.91 -30.09
CA THR A 18 15.44 -20.48 -29.37
C THR A 18 15.06 -21.13 -28.01
N ALA A 19 13.85 -21.64 -27.80
CA ALA A 19 13.53 -22.24 -26.50
C ALA A 19 14.33 -23.52 -26.18
N TRP A 20 14.82 -24.26 -27.18
CA TRP A 20 15.53 -25.55 -26.96
C TRP A 20 17.05 -25.40 -26.78
N GLY A 21 17.63 -24.25 -27.13
CA GLY A 21 19.08 -24.03 -27.04
C GLY A 21 19.53 -23.48 -25.68
N ALA A 22 18.72 -22.60 -25.09
CA ALA A 22 19.02 -21.96 -23.82
C ALA A 22 19.09 -22.98 -22.67
N ASP A 23 18.12 -23.89 -22.60
CA ASP A 23 18.06 -24.94 -21.56
C ASP A 23 19.30 -25.84 -21.60
N GLN A 24 19.71 -26.26 -22.81
CA GLN A 24 20.88 -27.13 -22.98
C GLN A 24 22.20 -26.41 -22.64
N GLN A 25 22.28 -25.10 -22.84
CA GLN A 25 23.46 -24.31 -22.50
C GLN A 25 23.58 -24.08 -21.00
N ILE A 26 22.46 -23.77 -20.34
CA ILE A 26 22.36 -23.63 -18.89
C ILE A 26 22.78 -24.94 -18.20
N ASP A 27 22.22 -26.07 -18.63
CA ASP A 27 22.53 -27.38 -18.03
C ASP A 27 24.01 -27.76 -18.16
N LYS A 28 24.64 -27.47 -19.31
CA LYS A 28 26.08 -27.74 -19.53
C LYS A 28 26.95 -26.93 -18.58
N PHE A 29 26.66 -25.63 -18.44
CA PHE A 29 27.41 -24.76 -17.55
C PHE A 29 27.29 -25.22 -16.09
N LEU A 30 26.07 -25.50 -15.64
CA LEU A 30 25.81 -25.97 -14.27
C LEU A 30 26.51 -27.30 -13.99
N THR A 31 26.48 -28.23 -14.95
CA THR A 31 27.13 -29.53 -14.82
C THR A 31 28.65 -29.39 -14.70
N GLN A 32 29.26 -28.47 -15.47
CA GLN A 32 30.71 -28.31 -15.50
C GLN A 32 31.26 -27.52 -14.31
N PHE A 33 30.55 -26.48 -13.87
CA PHE A 33 31.11 -25.49 -12.93
C PHE A 33 30.42 -25.47 -11.56
N CYS A 34 29.26 -26.12 -11.40
CA CYS A 34 28.45 -25.97 -10.19
C CYS A 34 28.16 -27.29 -9.46
N VAL A 35 27.89 -28.38 -10.20
CA VAL A 35 27.42 -29.65 -9.62
C VAL A 35 28.42 -30.26 -8.63
N ASP A 36 29.72 -30.11 -8.85
CA ASP A 36 30.75 -30.68 -7.96
C ASP A 36 30.64 -30.17 -6.52
N CYS A 37 30.31 -28.90 -6.33
CA CYS A 37 30.12 -28.29 -5.01
C CYS A 37 28.65 -28.22 -4.57
N HIS A 38 27.69 -28.23 -5.49
CA HIS A 38 26.27 -28.04 -5.20
C HIS A 38 25.41 -29.28 -5.45
N SER A 39 25.95 -30.48 -5.21
CA SER A 39 25.20 -31.74 -5.26
C SER A 39 25.40 -32.58 -4.00
N GLY A 40 24.34 -33.25 -3.52
CA GLY A 40 24.45 -34.22 -2.45
C GLY A 40 24.98 -33.67 -1.12
N GLU A 41 25.86 -34.42 -0.44
CA GLU A 41 26.40 -34.08 0.89
C GLU A 41 27.47 -32.98 0.85
N SER A 42 28.03 -32.64 -0.32
CA SER A 42 29.01 -31.55 -0.48
C SER A 42 28.35 -30.17 -0.66
N ALA A 43 27.03 -30.12 -0.88
CA ALA A 43 26.28 -28.89 -1.00
C ALA A 43 26.36 -28.07 0.30
N PRO A 44 26.80 -26.79 0.26
CA PRO A 44 26.62 -25.86 1.35
C PRO A 44 25.14 -25.84 1.76
N THR A 45 24.87 -25.70 3.06
CA THR A 45 23.52 -25.76 3.60
C THR A 45 22.58 -24.81 2.85
N GLY A 46 21.62 -25.38 2.09
CA GLY A 46 20.50 -24.66 1.50
C GLY A 46 20.45 -24.53 -0.02
N PHE A 47 21.40 -25.07 -0.80
CA PHE A 47 21.29 -25.07 -2.27
C PHE A 47 21.91 -26.30 -2.94
N ASP A 48 21.06 -27.23 -3.36
CA ASP A 48 21.38 -28.51 -4.01
C ASP A 48 20.75 -28.55 -5.41
N LEU A 49 21.57 -28.37 -6.44
CA LEU A 49 21.14 -28.31 -7.84
C LEU A 49 20.43 -29.58 -8.31
N THR A 50 20.65 -30.73 -7.64
CA THR A 50 19.96 -31.99 -8.00
C THR A 50 18.52 -32.04 -7.51
N LYS A 51 18.16 -31.18 -6.54
CA LYS A 51 16.82 -31.10 -5.95
C LYS A 51 16.12 -29.78 -6.25
N THR A 52 16.86 -28.77 -6.71
CA THR A 52 16.31 -27.48 -7.13
C THR A 52 15.33 -27.69 -8.27
N SER A 53 14.12 -27.19 -8.11
CA SER A 53 13.11 -27.20 -9.17
C SER A 53 13.51 -26.22 -10.28
N HIS A 54 13.14 -26.53 -11.51
CA HIS A 54 13.26 -25.61 -12.66
C HIS A 54 11.92 -24.90 -12.96
N ASP A 55 10.89 -25.14 -12.15
CA ASP A 55 9.58 -24.48 -12.29
C ASP A 55 9.64 -23.04 -11.74
N LEU A 56 10.09 -22.11 -12.58
CA LEU A 56 10.22 -20.68 -12.27
C LEU A 56 8.87 -19.98 -12.00
N LYS A 57 7.74 -20.68 -12.15
CA LYS A 57 6.42 -20.16 -11.73
C LYS A 57 6.27 -20.16 -10.21
N GLN A 58 7.15 -20.84 -9.48
CA GLN A 58 7.16 -20.84 -8.02
C GLN A 58 8.06 -19.70 -7.52
N PRO A 59 7.54 -18.75 -6.71
CA PRO A 59 8.31 -17.57 -6.30
C PRO A 59 9.61 -17.88 -5.52
N ASP A 60 9.60 -18.95 -4.70
CA ASP A 60 10.79 -19.40 -3.99
C ASP A 60 11.86 -19.95 -4.93
N VAL A 61 11.45 -20.70 -5.95
CA VAL A 61 12.34 -21.27 -6.96
C VAL A 61 12.95 -20.14 -7.78
N LEU A 62 12.14 -19.20 -8.28
CA LEU A 62 12.65 -18.04 -9.01
C LEU A 62 13.70 -17.26 -8.19
N ARG A 63 13.44 -16.98 -6.91
CA ARG A 63 14.40 -16.30 -6.02
C ARG A 63 15.72 -17.06 -5.89
N GLN A 64 15.68 -18.39 -5.84
CA GLN A 64 16.91 -19.20 -5.78
C GLN A 64 17.73 -19.07 -7.07
N TRP A 65 17.08 -19.08 -8.23
CA TRP A 65 17.74 -18.94 -9.53
C TRP A 65 18.26 -17.51 -9.77
N VAL A 66 17.55 -16.47 -9.33
CA VAL A 66 18.06 -15.08 -9.32
C VAL A 66 19.31 -14.99 -8.45
N LYS A 67 19.28 -15.59 -7.25
CA LYS A 67 20.48 -15.63 -6.40
C LYS A 67 21.65 -16.35 -7.07
N LEU A 68 21.39 -17.45 -7.78
CA LEU A 68 22.43 -18.17 -8.54
C LEU A 68 23.04 -17.26 -9.62
N HIS A 69 22.19 -16.56 -10.38
CA HIS A 69 22.61 -15.57 -11.37
C HIS A 69 23.55 -14.53 -10.74
N ASP A 70 23.10 -13.89 -9.65
CA ASP A 70 23.83 -12.79 -9.00
C ASP A 70 25.20 -13.25 -8.45
N GLN A 71 25.33 -14.49 -7.97
CA GLN A 71 26.62 -15.00 -7.49
C GLN A 71 27.62 -15.24 -8.63
N ILE A 72 27.13 -15.59 -9.82
CA ILE A 72 27.98 -15.81 -11.00
C ILE A 72 28.37 -14.46 -11.61
N ASP A 73 27.44 -13.51 -11.69
CA ASP A 73 27.69 -12.14 -12.14
C ASP A 73 28.68 -11.40 -11.21
N ALA A 74 28.54 -11.57 -9.89
CA ALA A 74 29.48 -11.04 -8.90
C ALA A 74 30.84 -11.76 -8.87
N HIS A 75 31.07 -12.79 -9.70
CA HIS A 75 32.28 -13.60 -9.73
C HIS A 75 32.61 -14.30 -8.40
N HIS A 76 31.63 -14.49 -7.52
CA HIS A 76 31.81 -15.25 -6.28
C HIS A 76 31.74 -16.76 -6.50
N MET A 77 31.10 -17.18 -7.59
CA MET A 77 31.02 -18.57 -8.01
C MET A 77 31.59 -18.75 -9.43
N PRO A 78 32.29 -19.87 -9.69
CA PRO A 78 32.75 -20.90 -8.74
C PRO A 78 33.83 -20.36 -7.76
N PRO A 79 34.14 -21.04 -6.64
CA PRO A 79 35.22 -20.64 -5.74
C PRO A 79 36.60 -20.67 -6.43
N GLU A 80 37.56 -19.90 -5.92
CA GLU A 80 38.88 -19.73 -6.56
C GLU A 80 39.63 -21.07 -6.79
N GLU A 81 39.40 -22.07 -5.94
CA GLU A 81 40.02 -23.39 -6.02
C GLU A 81 39.34 -24.35 -7.02
N ALA A 82 38.18 -23.98 -7.58
CA ALA A 82 37.44 -24.77 -8.56
C ALA A 82 37.73 -24.31 -10.00
N ASP A 83 37.32 -25.15 -10.96
CA ASP A 83 37.41 -24.80 -12.38
C ASP A 83 36.62 -23.52 -12.67
N GLN A 84 37.29 -22.53 -13.26
CA GLN A 84 36.69 -21.23 -13.56
C GLN A 84 36.20 -21.17 -15.01
N PRO A 85 34.98 -20.68 -15.26
CA PRO A 85 34.53 -20.43 -16.63
C PRO A 85 35.31 -19.26 -17.23
N SER A 86 35.55 -19.32 -18.53
CA SER A 86 36.02 -18.16 -19.28
C SER A 86 34.99 -17.03 -19.25
N GLN A 87 35.43 -15.79 -19.50
CA GLN A 87 34.51 -14.65 -19.55
C GLN A 87 33.38 -14.88 -20.56
N ALA A 88 33.69 -15.42 -21.74
CA ALA A 88 32.70 -15.68 -22.78
C ALA A 88 31.68 -16.76 -22.36
N GLU A 89 32.11 -17.80 -21.63
CA GLU A 89 31.18 -18.81 -21.11
C GLU A 89 30.28 -18.23 -20.02
N ARG A 90 30.83 -17.40 -19.14
CA ARG A 90 30.10 -16.70 -18.09
C ARG A 90 29.05 -15.77 -18.68
N ASP A 91 29.45 -14.87 -19.57
CA ASP A 91 28.55 -13.89 -20.20
C ASP A 91 27.43 -14.59 -20.95
N SER A 92 27.76 -15.65 -21.71
CA SER A 92 26.75 -16.37 -22.48
C SER A 92 25.77 -17.17 -21.61
N PHE A 93 26.22 -17.68 -20.46
CA PHE A 93 25.36 -18.29 -19.46
C PHE A 93 24.44 -17.25 -18.80
N LEU A 94 24.99 -16.12 -18.34
CA LEU A 94 24.23 -15.05 -17.69
C LEU A 94 23.17 -14.50 -18.64
N ASP A 95 23.52 -14.18 -19.90
CA ASP A 95 22.57 -13.70 -20.91
C ASP A 95 21.38 -14.67 -21.13
N SER A 96 21.66 -15.97 -21.12
CA SER A 96 20.64 -17.00 -21.34
C SER A 96 19.72 -17.16 -20.12
N LEU A 97 20.33 -17.14 -18.92
CA LEU A 97 19.59 -17.24 -17.67
C LEU A 97 18.75 -15.98 -17.44
N ASP A 98 19.30 -14.80 -17.68
CA ASP A 98 18.63 -13.50 -17.56
C ASP A 98 17.34 -13.43 -18.38
N GLN A 99 17.41 -13.80 -19.66
CA GLN A 99 16.22 -13.82 -20.53
C GLN A 99 15.12 -14.73 -19.96
N THR A 100 15.52 -15.85 -19.36
CA THR A 100 14.60 -16.83 -18.77
C THR A 100 13.99 -16.29 -17.47
N LEU A 101 14.80 -15.69 -16.59
CA LEU A 101 14.36 -15.10 -15.32
C LEU A 101 13.44 -13.91 -15.55
N VAL A 102 13.81 -12.98 -16.44
CA VAL A 102 12.97 -11.81 -16.78
C VAL A 102 11.63 -12.24 -17.34
N ALA A 103 11.59 -13.25 -18.22
CA ALA A 103 10.33 -13.77 -18.76
C ALA A 103 9.44 -14.39 -17.65
N ALA A 104 10.04 -15.14 -16.72
CA ALA A 104 9.32 -15.72 -15.59
C ALA A 104 8.78 -14.65 -14.63
N GLU A 105 9.58 -13.63 -14.32
CA GLU A 105 9.16 -12.47 -13.51
C GLU A 105 7.98 -11.72 -14.14
N GLN A 106 8.05 -11.45 -15.45
CA GLN A 106 6.96 -10.79 -16.16
C GLN A 106 5.66 -11.61 -16.10
N GLN A 107 5.76 -12.94 -16.20
CA GLN A 107 4.59 -13.82 -16.09
C GLN A 107 4.01 -13.82 -14.66
N LEU A 108 4.85 -13.82 -13.63
CA LEU A 108 4.39 -13.72 -12.25
C LEU A 108 3.77 -12.35 -11.95
N ALA A 109 4.35 -11.27 -12.47
CA ALA A 109 3.84 -9.92 -12.30
C ALA A 109 2.43 -9.71 -12.91
N GLN A 110 1.99 -10.58 -13.84
CA GLN A 110 0.63 -10.59 -14.38
C GLN A 110 -0.38 -11.28 -13.46
N THR A 111 0.06 -12.19 -12.60
CA THR A 111 -0.81 -13.03 -11.77
C THR A 111 -0.76 -12.67 -10.29
N GLN A 112 0.31 -12.01 -9.84
CA GLN A 112 0.46 -11.58 -8.45
C GLN A 112 -0.12 -10.18 -8.23
N PRO A 113 -0.78 -9.95 -7.08
CA PRO A 113 -1.22 -8.63 -6.70
C PRO A 113 0.01 -7.73 -6.52
N ARG A 114 0.06 -6.64 -7.29
CA ARG A 114 1.08 -5.60 -7.11
C ARG A 114 0.88 -4.97 -5.75
N LEU A 115 1.97 -4.88 -4.98
CA LEU A 115 1.96 -4.12 -3.72
C LEU A 115 1.65 -2.67 -4.06
N ARG A 116 0.70 -2.09 -3.32
CA ARG A 116 0.33 -0.68 -3.39
C ARG A 116 0.40 -0.09 -2.00
N ARG A 117 0.66 1.21 -1.90
CA ARG A 117 0.39 1.94 -0.65
C ARG A 117 -1.12 2.11 -0.44
N LEU A 118 -1.50 2.43 0.80
CA LEU A 118 -2.85 2.89 1.10
C LEU A 118 -3.07 4.28 0.48
N THR A 119 -4.29 4.54 0.00
CA THR A 119 -4.68 5.92 -0.38
C THR A 119 -4.70 6.81 0.86
N ARG A 120 -4.69 8.14 0.69
CA ARG A 120 -4.71 9.06 1.83
C ARG A 120 -5.94 8.86 2.73
N THR A 121 -7.08 8.53 2.13
CA THR A 121 -8.34 8.23 2.83
C THR A 121 -8.27 6.89 3.54
N GLU A 122 -7.71 5.86 2.89
CA GLU A 122 -7.52 4.55 3.51
C GLU A 122 -6.55 4.63 4.69
N TYR A 123 -5.47 5.40 4.56
CA TYR A 123 -4.51 5.63 5.65
C TYR A 123 -5.18 6.35 6.83
N GLU A 124 -5.91 7.45 6.57
CA GLU A 124 -6.64 8.17 7.62
C GLU A 124 -7.62 7.25 8.37
N ASN A 125 -8.42 6.45 7.65
CA ASN A 125 -9.34 5.52 8.27
C ASN A 125 -8.63 4.41 9.05
N THR A 126 -7.51 3.90 8.53
CA THR A 126 -6.70 2.90 9.26
C THR A 126 -6.16 3.46 10.58
N ILE A 127 -5.74 4.73 10.58
CA ILE A 127 -5.27 5.40 11.79
C ILE A 127 -6.42 5.66 12.78
N ARG A 128 -7.59 6.11 12.29
CA ARG A 128 -8.80 6.25 13.09
C ARG A 128 -9.13 4.95 13.82
N ASP A 129 -9.13 3.83 13.09
CA ASP A 129 -9.44 2.50 13.63
C ASP A 129 -8.36 2.01 14.61
N LEU A 130 -7.08 2.28 14.33
CA LEU A 130 -5.97 1.78 15.14
C LEU A 130 -5.85 2.50 16.49
N PHE A 131 -6.11 3.80 16.52
CA PHE A 131 -5.95 4.64 17.71
C PHE A 131 -7.27 5.05 18.36
N ASP A 132 -8.41 4.59 17.81
CA ASP A 132 -9.75 4.96 18.25
C ASP A 132 -9.97 6.49 18.23
N MET A 133 -9.53 7.12 17.13
CA MET A 133 -9.53 8.58 16.94
C MET A 133 -10.37 9.00 15.74
N PRO A 134 -11.69 8.80 15.75
CA PRO A 134 -12.54 8.97 14.58
C PRO A 134 -12.55 10.41 14.01
N GLY A 135 -12.26 11.43 14.84
CA GLY A 135 -12.19 12.83 14.41
C GLY A 135 -10.89 13.25 13.70
N ILE A 136 -9.82 12.44 13.76
CA ILE A 136 -8.50 12.90 13.26
C ILE A 136 -8.52 13.15 11.74
N ALA A 137 -7.97 14.29 11.33
CA ALA A 137 -7.93 14.74 9.94
C ALA A 137 -6.49 14.71 9.41
N LEU A 138 -6.17 13.72 8.57
CA LEU A 138 -4.82 13.44 8.06
C LEU A 138 -4.74 13.45 6.53
N SER A 139 -5.84 13.10 5.86
CA SER A 139 -5.91 12.97 4.40
C SER A 139 -5.45 14.23 3.67
N GLY A 140 -5.76 15.42 4.20
CA GLY A 140 -5.31 16.71 3.67
C GLY A 140 -3.83 17.01 3.86
N ASN A 141 -3.16 16.31 4.79
CA ASN A 141 -1.73 16.47 5.08
C ASN A 141 -0.85 15.53 4.23
N LEU A 142 -1.48 14.54 3.60
CA LEU A 142 -0.82 13.58 2.72
C LEU A 142 -0.85 14.05 1.26
N PRO A 143 0.17 13.70 0.45
CA PRO A 143 0.16 13.98 -0.98
C PRO A 143 -1.05 13.37 -1.67
N ALA A 144 -1.45 13.98 -2.79
CA ALA A 144 -2.58 13.48 -3.55
C ALA A 144 -2.28 12.10 -4.15
N ASP A 145 -3.26 11.21 -4.07
CA ASP A 145 -3.23 9.91 -4.74
C ASP A 145 -3.29 10.07 -6.25
N GLY A 146 -2.54 9.24 -6.97
CA GLY A 146 -2.66 9.13 -8.41
C GLY A 146 -3.94 8.40 -8.79
N GLU A 147 -4.43 8.69 -10.00
CA GLU A 147 -5.59 8.00 -10.58
C GLU A 147 -5.17 7.27 -11.86
N ALA A 148 -5.63 6.04 -12.00
CA ALA A 148 -5.53 5.28 -13.26
C ALA A 148 -6.89 4.68 -13.59
N HIS A 149 -7.28 4.76 -14.87
CA HIS A 149 -8.57 4.29 -15.36
C HIS A 149 -9.79 4.89 -14.63
N GLY A 150 -9.63 6.07 -14.02
CA GLY A 150 -10.68 6.73 -13.22
C GLY A 150 -10.81 6.21 -11.79
N PHE A 151 -9.83 5.43 -11.31
CA PHE A 151 -9.79 4.87 -9.95
C PHE A 151 -8.50 5.26 -9.25
N ASP A 152 -8.61 5.54 -7.96
CA ASP A 152 -7.53 5.94 -7.05
C ASP A 152 -6.95 4.77 -6.23
N LYS A 153 -7.52 3.56 -6.37
CA LYS A 153 -7.10 2.34 -5.64
C LYS A 153 -6.28 1.36 -6.49
N VAL A 154 -5.85 1.81 -7.67
CA VAL A 154 -5.15 0.98 -8.65
C VAL A 154 -3.65 1.01 -8.35
N PRO A 155 -2.97 -0.15 -8.21
CA PRO A 155 -1.55 -0.20 -7.84
C PRO A 155 -0.63 0.60 -8.75
N GLU A 156 -0.93 0.64 -10.05
CA GLU A 156 -0.18 1.41 -11.06
C GLU A 156 -0.12 2.91 -10.78
N ALA A 157 -1.09 3.45 -10.03
CA ALA A 157 -1.19 4.87 -9.69
C ALA A 157 -0.79 5.17 -8.23
N LEU A 158 -0.38 4.14 -7.48
CA LEU A 158 -0.10 4.22 -6.05
C LEU A 158 1.34 3.80 -5.76
N ASP A 159 2.27 4.47 -6.42
CA ASP A 159 3.69 4.37 -6.14
C ASP A 159 4.07 5.10 -4.84
N ILE A 160 5.23 4.73 -4.29
CA ILE A 160 5.78 5.34 -3.09
C ILE A 160 7.01 6.17 -3.45
N SER A 161 6.90 7.49 -3.26
CA SER A 161 8.01 8.41 -3.41
C SER A 161 8.63 8.74 -2.05
N HIS A 162 9.83 9.34 -2.06
CA HIS A 162 10.46 9.86 -0.85
C HIS A 162 9.58 10.90 -0.13
N VAL A 163 8.80 11.70 -0.87
CA VAL A 163 7.85 12.67 -0.31
C VAL A 163 6.72 11.97 0.43
N ASN A 164 6.18 10.87 -0.15
CA ASN A 164 5.13 10.08 0.49
C ASN A 164 5.61 9.53 1.83
N ILE A 165 6.82 8.95 1.87
CA ILE A 165 7.40 8.41 3.11
C ILE A 165 7.55 9.51 4.16
N ALA A 166 8.13 10.66 3.79
CA ALA A 166 8.29 11.78 4.72
C ALA A 166 6.94 12.26 5.28
N LYS A 167 5.90 12.35 4.44
CA LYS A 167 4.56 12.76 4.87
C LYS A 167 3.84 11.71 5.71
N TYR A 168 4.05 10.42 5.46
CA TYR A 168 3.52 9.39 6.36
C TYR A 168 4.19 9.42 7.73
N LEU A 169 5.49 9.69 7.81
CA LEU A 169 6.18 9.85 9.09
C LEU A 169 5.67 11.10 9.84
N GLU A 170 5.55 12.24 9.16
CA GLU A 170 4.98 13.45 9.75
C GLU A 170 3.53 13.23 10.24
N ALA A 171 2.72 12.52 9.45
CA ALA A 171 1.37 12.16 9.86
C ALA A 171 1.36 11.21 11.07
N ALA A 172 2.26 10.22 11.10
CA ALA A 172 2.39 9.31 12.23
C ALA A 172 2.81 10.05 13.51
N ASP A 173 3.80 10.95 13.44
CA ASP A 173 4.21 11.78 14.58
C ASP A 173 3.05 12.64 15.09
N HIS A 174 2.32 13.28 14.17
CA HIS A 174 1.14 14.06 14.50
C HIS A 174 0.09 13.24 15.25
N VAL A 175 -0.19 12.01 14.80
CA VAL A 175 -1.13 11.10 15.46
C VAL A 175 -0.63 10.73 16.86
N LEU A 176 0.65 10.40 16.99
CA LEU A 176 1.25 9.98 18.26
C LEU A 176 1.22 11.10 19.31
N ASP A 177 1.37 12.36 18.89
CA ASP A 177 1.26 13.53 19.78
C ASP A 177 -0.12 13.62 20.47
N TYR A 178 -1.18 13.14 19.82
CA TYR A 178 -2.52 13.04 20.42
C TYR A 178 -2.74 11.71 21.13
N ALA A 179 -2.24 10.60 20.55
CA ALA A 179 -2.56 9.26 21.04
C ALA A 179 -1.83 8.87 22.31
N ILE A 180 -0.70 9.52 22.60
CA ILE A 180 0.13 9.20 23.76
C ILE A 180 0.05 10.31 24.79
N ALA A 181 -0.19 9.94 26.05
CA ALA A 181 -0.05 10.85 27.18
C ALA A 181 1.43 11.25 27.34
N THR A 182 1.79 12.42 26.84
CA THR A 182 3.17 12.96 26.94
C THR A 182 3.45 13.62 28.30
N ARG A 183 2.44 13.72 29.17
CA ARG A 183 2.55 14.37 30.49
C ARG A 183 2.06 13.43 31.59
N PRO A 184 2.72 13.44 32.77
CA PRO A 184 2.31 12.60 33.90
C PRO A 184 1.03 13.11 34.57
N GLU A 185 0.69 14.39 34.38
CA GLU A 185 -0.49 15.02 34.98
C GLU A 185 -1.50 15.40 33.91
N PRO A 186 -2.81 15.14 34.13
CA PRO A 186 -3.86 15.52 33.21
C PRO A 186 -3.97 17.06 33.11
N PRO A 187 -4.37 17.60 31.94
CA PRO A 187 -4.60 19.03 31.79
C PRO A 187 -5.70 19.51 32.75
N ALA A 188 -5.57 20.75 33.23
CA ALA A 188 -6.58 21.34 34.09
C ALA A 188 -7.89 21.56 33.31
N ILE A 189 -8.98 20.98 33.79
CA ILE A 189 -10.31 21.20 33.23
C ILE A 189 -10.68 22.68 33.43
N SER A 190 -10.96 23.41 32.35
CA SER A 190 -11.39 24.81 32.41
C SER A 190 -12.87 24.94 32.09
N THR A 191 -13.66 25.42 33.05
CA THR A 191 -15.07 25.77 32.81
C THR A 191 -15.13 27.21 32.31
N ARG A 192 -15.60 27.42 31.07
CA ARG A 192 -15.79 28.75 30.49
C ARG A 192 -17.26 29.03 30.27
N ARG A 193 -17.73 30.20 30.70
CA ARG A 193 -19.08 30.69 30.38
C ARG A 193 -19.04 31.44 29.07
N ILE A 194 -19.65 30.87 28.04
CA ILE A 194 -19.69 31.45 26.70
C ILE A 194 -21.08 32.05 26.49
N SER A 195 -21.13 33.31 26.03
CA SER A 195 -22.39 33.96 25.70
C SER A 195 -23.00 33.34 24.44
N LEU A 196 -24.30 33.07 24.45
CA LEU A 196 -25.05 32.64 23.26
C LEU A 196 -25.00 33.68 22.12
N VAL A 197 -24.71 34.94 22.44
CA VAL A 197 -24.56 36.05 21.47
C VAL A 197 -23.13 36.11 20.90
N ASN A 198 -22.30 35.09 21.14
CA ASN A 198 -20.96 35.05 20.56
C ASN A 198 -21.05 35.08 19.03
N ARG A 199 -20.57 36.19 18.45
CA ARG A 199 -20.64 36.48 17.01
C ARG A 199 -19.83 35.51 16.13
N GLY A 200 -19.04 34.62 16.72
CA GLY A 200 -18.20 33.66 15.99
C GLY A 200 -18.89 32.36 15.58
N GLY A 201 -20.20 32.18 15.83
CA GLY A 201 -20.90 30.93 15.46
C GLY A 201 -20.50 29.69 16.27
N PHE A 202 -19.52 29.82 17.18
CA PHE A 202 -18.99 28.76 18.05
C PHE A 202 -20.09 28.01 18.82
N VAL A 203 -21.04 28.76 19.39
CA VAL A 203 -22.17 28.18 20.13
C VAL A 203 -23.11 27.39 19.21
N ALA A 204 -23.34 27.90 17.99
CA ALA A 204 -24.17 27.20 17.01
C ALA A 204 -23.49 25.90 16.56
N HIS A 205 -22.18 25.90 16.32
CA HIS A 205 -21.45 24.70 15.93
C HIS A 205 -21.48 23.60 17.00
N ILE A 206 -21.22 23.95 18.27
CA ILE A 206 -21.24 22.98 19.38
C ILE A 206 -22.63 22.37 19.57
N VAL A 207 -23.68 23.21 19.53
CA VAL A 207 -25.06 22.73 19.73
C VAL A 207 -25.56 21.93 18.52
N MET A 208 -25.22 22.33 17.30
CA MET A 208 -25.70 21.68 16.07
C MET A 208 -24.98 20.36 15.76
N ASN A 209 -23.73 20.20 16.22
CA ASN A 209 -22.97 18.97 16.04
C ASN A 209 -23.20 17.95 17.18
N GLY A 210 -23.98 18.31 18.22
CA GLY A 210 -24.24 17.44 19.37
C GLY A 210 -23.13 17.42 20.41
N ASP A 211 -22.09 18.24 20.24
CA ASP A 211 -20.94 18.33 21.13
C ASP A 211 -21.25 19.08 22.45
N GLY A 212 -22.44 19.69 22.60
CA GLY A 212 -22.79 20.41 23.82
C GLY A 212 -24.24 20.27 24.25
N VAL A 213 -24.43 20.15 25.56
CA VAL A 213 -25.75 20.13 26.21
C VAL A 213 -26.08 21.53 26.70
N LEU A 214 -27.21 22.08 26.26
CA LEU A 214 -27.70 23.34 26.81
C LEU A 214 -28.29 23.08 28.19
N LEU A 215 -27.85 23.85 29.19
CA LEU A 215 -28.36 23.75 30.55
C LEU A 215 -29.26 24.94 30.88
N LYS A 216 -30.45 24.65 31.41
CA LYS A 216 -31.40 25.60 31.99
C LYS A 216 -31.53 25.30 33.47
N ASN A 217 -31.12 26.25 34.32
CA ASN A 217 -31.07 26.09 35.78
C ASN A 217 -30.21 24.90 36.26
N GLY A 218 -29.13 24.58 35.54
CA GLY A 218 -28.23 23.49 35.90
C GLY A 218 -28.78 22.09 35.61
N GLN A 219 -29.81 21.99 34.79
CA GLN A 219 -30.33 20.74 34.21
C GLN A 219 -30.38 20.89 32.69
N PRO A 220 -30.30 19.80 31.90
CA PRO A 220 -30.49 19.88 30.46
C PRO A 220 -31.78 20.61 30.09
N ASP A 221 -31.69 21.54 29.15
CA ASP A 221 -32.83 22.31 28.69
C ASP A 221 -33.82 21.35 28.01
N PRO A 222 -35.07 21.22 28.49
CA PRO A 222 -36.05 20.34 27.86
C PRO A 222 -36.38 20.73 26.42
N ASP A 223 -36.15 21.99 26.04
CA ASP A 223 -36.33 22.47 24.68
C ASP A 223 -35.17 22.04 23.74
N PHE A 224 -34.03 21.66 24.32
CA PHE A 224 -32.82 21.21 23.64
C PHE A 224 -32.22 20.01 24.38
N PRO A 225 -32.90 18.85 24.34
CA PRO A 225 -32.42 17.66 25.04
C PRO A 225 -31.05 17.24 24.50
N PRO A 226 -30.18 16.62 25.34
CA PRO A 226 -28.93 16.06 24.86
C PRO A 226 -29.22 15.10 23.70
N ALA A 227 -28.32 15.06 22.72
CA ALA A 227 -28.38 14.03 21.69
C ALA A 227 -28.36 12.67 22.40
N GLY A 228 -29.46 11.92 22.31
CA GLY A 228 -29.53 10.57 22.89
C GLY A 228 -28.53 9.63 22.20
N GLU A 229 -28.24 8.48 22.80
CA GLU A 229 -27.30 7.46 22.30
C GLU A 229 -27.47 7.08 20.80
N GLN A 230 -28.64 7.38 20.21
CA GLN A 230 -28.97 7.06 18.81
C GLN A 230 -29.34 8.29 17.95
N ASN A 231 -29.16 9.51 18.46
CA ASN A 231 -29.57 10.76 17.79
C ASN A 231 -28.40 11.57 17.21
N HIS A 232 -27.22 10.97 17.07
CA HIS A 232 -26.23 11.49 16.14
C HIS A 232 -26.75 11.20 14.73
N LEU A 233 -26.91 12.23 13.91
CA LEU A 233 -27.40 12.08 12.54
C LEU A 233 -26.41 11.19 11.78
N ASP A 234 -26.79 9.92 11.61
CA ASP A 234 -26.06 9.01 10.74
C ASP A 234 -26.03 9.57 9.31
N GLN A 235 -25.02 9.16 8.54
CA GLN A 235 -25.09 9.33 7.10
C GLN A 235 -26.25 8.49 6.55
N GLY A 236 -27.39 9.16 6.39
CA GLY A 236 -28.68 8.56 6.00
C GLY A 236 -29.89 9.33 6.56
N ALA A 237 -29.72 10.09 7.65
CA ALA A 237 -30.80 10.88 8.23
C ALA A 237 -31.35 11.95 7.27
N HIS A 238 -30.47 12.57 6.46
CA HIS A 238 -30.86 13.54 5.44
C HIS A 238 -31.61 12.91 4.25
N GLU A 239 -31.35 11.64 3.91
CA GLU A 239 -32.10 10.88 2.90
C GLU A 239 -33.49 10.48 3.42
N ARG A 240 -33.58 10.03 4.69
CA ARG A 240 -34.87 9.69 5.34
C ARG A 240 -35.79 10.90 5.54
N TRP A 241 -35.23 12.11 5.58
CA TRP A 241 -35.96 13.37 5.62
C TRP A 241 -36.24 13.98 4.23
N GLY A 242 -35.88 13.30 3.14
CA GLY A 242 -36.18 13.72 1.77
C GLY A 242 -35.44 14.98 1.33
N SER A 243 -34.30 15.30 1.94
CA SER A 243 -33.51 16.50 1.60
C SER A 243 -32.57 16.30 0.40
N PHE A 244 -32.31 15.06 -0.03
CA PHE A 244 -31.51 14.71 -1.22
C PHE A 244 -32.06 13.45 -1.90
N ASP A 245 -31.91 13.35 -3.23
CA ASP A 245 -32.29 12.17 -4.02
C ASP A 245 -31.13 11.16 -4.12
N ASN A 246 -31.49 9.86 -4.01
CA ASN A 246 -30.62 8.67 -3.92
C ASN A 246 -29.26 8.74 -4.65
N GLY A 247 -28.16 8.47 -3.92
CA GLY A 247 -26.88 8.11 -4.55
C GLY A 247 -25.57 8.46 -3.84
N ALA A 248 -25.56 8.88 -2.57
CA ALA A 248 -24.31 9.20 -1.87
C ALA A 248 -24.21 8.50 -0.50
N SER A 249 -23.45 7.41 -0.43
CA SER A 249 -22.89 6.86 0.82
C SER A 249 -21.73 7.76 1.31
N VAL A 250 -21.30 7.79 2.59
CA VAL A 250 -20.59 6.74 3.36
C VAL A 250 -20.34 7.17 4.84
N GLY A 251 -20.97 6.54 5.84
CA GLY A 251 -20.30 6.37 7.15
C GLY A 251 -21.10 6.74 8.42
N LEU A 252 -21.20 5.74 9.29
CA LEU A 252 -21.85 5.71 10.61
C LEU A 252 -21.07 6.57 11.63
N PHE A 253 -21.70 7.56 12.27
CA PHE A 253 -21.13 8.28 13.43
C PHE A 253 -21.65 7.65 14.72
N ARG A 254 -20.76 7.36 15.67
CA ARG A 254 -21.10 6.83 16.99
C ARG A 254 -20.84 7.88 18.05
N HIS A 255 -21.55 7.77 19.17
CA HIS A 255 -21.38 8.54 20.39
C HIS A 255 -19.93 8.53 20.97
N GLU A 256 -19.08 7.59 20.53
CA GLU A 256 -17.66 7.49 20.85
C GLU A 256 -16.80 8.60 20.20
N ASP A 257 -17.38 9.44 19.34
CA ASP A 257 -16.78 10.62 18.72
C ASP A 257 -16.53 11.78 19.74
N GLU A 258 -15.70 11.54 20.76
CA GLU A 258 -15.00 12.62 21.46
C GLU A 258 -14.11 13.34 20.43
N SER A 259 -14.66 14.42 19.88
CA SER A 259 -14.20 15.03 18.65
C SER A 259 -12.84 15.72 18.81
N VAL A 260 -11.79 15.09 18.28
CA VAL A 260 -10.65 15.84 17.73
C VAL A 260 -11.15 16.55 16.47
N SER A 261 -11.93 17.62 16.63
CA SER A 261 -12.25 18.49 15.50
C SER A 261 -11.06 19.43 15.28
N PRO A 262 -10.61 19.62 14.03
CA PRO A 262 -9.49 20.52 13.71
C PRO A 262 -9.77 21.99 14.06
N TYR A 263 -11.01 22.35 14.43
CA TYR A 263 -11.37 23.66 14.98
C TYR A 263 -11.04 23.80 16.47
N PHE A 264 -10.88 22.70 17.19
CA PHE A 264 -10.56 22.68 18.62
C PHE A 264 -9.06 22.39 18.80
N ILE A 265 -8.26 23.45 18.85
CA ILE A 265 -6.80 23.37 19.10
C ILE A 265 -6.50 22.96 20.57
N GLU A 266 -7.53 22.82 21.41
CA GLU A 266 -7.45 22.35 22.78
C GLU A 266 -8.40 21.14 22.94
N HIS A 267 -7.99 20.11 23.67
CA HIS A 267 -8.88 19.00 24.05
C HIS A 267 -10.03 19.58 24.87
N VAL A 268 -11.22 19.68 24.27
CA VAL A 268 -12.43 20.08 24.99
C VAL A 268 -13.20 18.80 25.29
N THR A 269 -12.87 18.14 26.40
CA THR A 269 -13.72 17.07 26.94
C THR A 269 -14.96 17.74 27.50
N ILE A 270 -16.07 17.67 26.78
CA ILE A 270 -17.38 18.14 27.26
C ILE A 270 -18.00 16.96 28.01
N TYR A 271 -17.81 16.93 29.32
CA TYR A 271 -18.51 15.98 30.18
C TYR A 271 -20.01 16.31 30.24
N PRO A 272 -20.89 15.29 30.34
CA PRO A 272 -22.34 15.48 30.49
C PRO A 272 -22.73 16.26 31.74
#